data_AF-A0A1G0PLV0-F1
#
_entry.id   AF-A0A1G0PLV0-F1
#
_cell.length_a   1.000
_cell.length_b   1.000
_cell.length_c   1.000
_cell.angle_alpha   90.00
_cell.angle_beta   90.00
_cell.angle_gamma   90.00
#
_symmetry.space_group_name_H-M   'P 1'
#
loop_
_entity.id
_entity.type
_entity.pdbx_description
1 polymer ?
#
loop_
_entity_poly.entity_id
_entity_poly.type
_entity_poly.pdbx_seq_one_letter_code
_entity_poly.pdbx_strand_id
1 'polypeptide(L)'
;MDKEFAKRVMNFALPVFILSFIIFASLENSFAQQNTSKVQTVVKTVKNVDATNNLLTIKLEKKTTNLSITPQTKLSDMDGKPLSFNNIKAGDKVKISFQENAGEFTASDVALILPAQLKGKGKKQDDDEGEGQGKGQGKNKGQGKNKGNGNEQGKGQGKNNQQKNS
;
A
#
# COMPACT_ATOMS: atom_id res chain seq x y z
N MET A 1 62.05 -15.58 -39.53
CA MET A 1 61.46 -16.90 -39.22
C MET A 1 60.98 -16.82 -37.79
N ASP A 2 59.66 -16.89 -37.58
CA ASP A 2 59.09 -17.34 -36.30
C ASP A 2 58.05 -18.42 -36.62
N LYS A 3 58.25 -19.60 -36.04
CA LYS A 3 57.62 -20.88 -36.43
C LYS A 3 56.50 -21.30 -35.46
N GLU A 4 55.81 -20.36 -34.82
CA GLU A 4 54.90 -20.67 -33.69
C GLU A 4 53.51 -20.00 -33.81
N PHE A 5 53.00 -19.78 -35.03
CA PHE A 5 51.62 -19.30 -35.22
C PHE A 5 50.74 -20.17 -36.14
N ALA A 6 51.27 -21.29 -36.65
CA ALA A 6 50.61 -22.09 -37.69
C ALA A 6 50.10 -23.47 -37.21
N LYS A 7 49.72 -23.63 -35.93
CA LYS A 7 49.32 -24.95 -35.41
C LYS A 7 48.18 -25.00 -34.40
N ARG A 8 47.21 -24.10 -34.50
CA ARG A 8 45.85 -24.22 -33.91
C ARG A 8 44.97 -23.38 -34.82
N VAL A 9 44.18 -23.91 -35.74
CA VAL A 9 42.91 -24.60 -35.48
C VAL A 9 42.66 -25.57 -36.64
N MET A 10 42.74 -26.86 -36.34
CA MET A 10 42.35 -27.95 -37.23
C MET A 10 40.83 -27.97 -37.43
N ASN A 11 40.42 -28.22 -38.67
CA ASN A 11 39.27 -29.02 -39.10
C ASN A 11 38.19 -29.31 -38.04
N PHE A 12 37.04 -28.67 -38.19
CA PHE A 12 35.79 -29.25 -37.72
C PHE A 12 34.76 -29.22 -38.84
N ALA A 13 34.68 -30.33 -39.57
CA ALA A 13 33.66 -30.61 -40.56
C ALA A 13 32.29 -30.69 -39.85
N LEU A 14 31.36 -29.83 -40.25
CA LEU A 14 29.99 -29.83 -39.75
C LEU A 14 29.12 -30.78 -40.61
N PRO A 15 28.38 -31.73 -40.02
CA PRO A 15 27.39 -32.51 -40.74
C PRO A 15 26.11 -31.70 -40.96
N VAL A 16 25.63 -31.72 -42.20
CA VAL A 16 24.34 -31.17 -42.63
C VAL A 16 23.22 -32.05 -42.07
N PHE A 17 22.52 -31.58 -41.03
CA PHE A 17 21.29 -32.19 -40.55
C PHE A 17 20.10 -31.61 -41.33
N ILE A 18 19.46 -32.47 -42.11
CA ILE A 18 18.17 -32.24 -42.76
C ILE A 18 17.11 -32.18 -41.66
N LEU A 19 16.52 -31.00 -41.44
CA LEU A 19 15.40 -30.84 -40.52
C LEU A 19 14.08 -30.80 -41.30
N SER A 20 13.31 -31.87 -41.15
CA SER A 20 11.97 -32.06 -41.68
C SER A 20 11.00 -31.03 -41.10
N PHE A 21 10.24 -30.35 -41.96
CA PHE A 21 9.09 -29.53 -41.58
C PHE A 21 7.92 -30.43 -41.17
N ILE A 22 7.64 -30.51 -39.87
CA ILE A 22 6.34 -30.99 -39.37
C ILE A 22 5.49 -29.74 -39.12
N ILE A 23 4.53 -29.49 -40.02
CA ILE A 23 3.45 -28.53 -39.80
C ILE A 23 2.25 -29.36 -39.33
N PHE A 24 1.94 -29.32 -38.04
CA PHE A 24 0.61 -29.66 -37.55
C PHE A 24 0.16 -28.66 -36.50
N ALA A 25 -1.05 -28.14 -36.75
CA ALA A 25 -1.71 -27.05 -36.07
C ALA A 25 -1.84 -27.30 -34.56
N SER A 26 -1.34 -26.36 -33.76
CA SER A 26 -1.80 -26.14 -32.39
C SER A 26 -2.46 -24.78 -32.35
N LEU A 27 -3.73 -24.74 -32.75
CA LEU A 27 -4.60 -23.59 -32.58
C LEU A 27 -5.55 -23.87 -31.43
N GLU A 28 -5.07 -23.63 -30.21
CA GLU A 28 -5.86 -23.33 -29.01
C GLU A 28 -4.93 -22.77 -27.92
N ASN A 29 -4.12 -21.77 -28.31
CA ASN A 29 -3.41 -20.91 -27.38
C ASN A 29 -4.37 -19.87 -26.82
N SER A 30 -5.22 -20.27 -25.87
CA SER A 30 -5.57 -19.36 -24.79
C SER A 30 -4.63 -19.66 -23.65
N PHE A 31 -3.39 -19.17 -23.78
CA PHE A 31 -2.47 -19.02 -22.67
C PHE A 31 -3.23 -18.29 -21.56
N ALA A 32 -3.62 -19.04 -20.53
CA ALA A 32 -3.67 -18.50 -19.19
C ALA A 32 -2.24 -18.04 -18.89
N GLN A 33 -1.89 -16.82 -19.30
CA GLN A 33 -0.82 -16.07 -18.67
C GLN A 33 -1.26 -15.95 -17.21
N GLN A 34 -0.85 -16.93 -16.42
CA GLN A 34 -0.81 -16.82 -14.99
C GLN A 34 0.15 -15.67 -14.72
N ASN A 35 -0.39 -14.44 -14.70
CA ASN A 35 0.21 -13.30 -14.07
C ASN A 35 0.37 -13.71 -12.61
N THR A 36 1.49 -14.38 -12.32
CA THR A 36 1.92 -14.76 -10.99
C THR A 36 2.45 -13.49 -10.36
N SER A 37 1.51 -12.64 -9.97
CA SER A 37 1.81 -11.34 -9.39
C SER A 37 2.59 -11.56 -8.12
N LYS A 38 3.89 -11.27 -8.22
CA LYS A 38 4.85 -11.55 -7.16
C LYS A 38 4.43 -10.77 -5.92
N VAL A 39 4.20 -11.50 -4.82
CA VAL A 39 3.93 -10.88 -3.52
C VAL A 39 5.19 -10.12 -3.08
N GLN A 40 5.01 -8.84 -2.77
CA GLN A 40 6.06 -7.96 -2.23
C GLN A 40 5.71 -7.59 -0.79
N THR A 41 6.72 -7.54 0.09
CA THR A 41 6.54 -7.12 1.48
C THR A 41 7.37 -5.89 1.78
N VAL A 42 6.74 -4.86 2.36
CA VAL A 42 7.38 -3.59 2.70
C VAL A 42 6.97 -3.10 4.10
N VAL A 43 7.80 -2.27 4.72
CA VAL A 43 7.44 -1.54 5.94
C VAL A 43 7.32 -0.06 5.62
N LYS A 44 6.13 0.51 5.84
CA LYS A 44 5.80 1.89 5.46
C LYS A 44 4.98 2.61 6.54
N THR A 45 4.95 3.93 6.45
CA THR A 45 4.03 4.76 7.24
C THR A 45 2.79 5.08 6.40
N VAL A 46 1.62 4.85 6.98
CA VAL A 46 0.33 5.17 6.37
C VAL A 46 0.20 6.68 6.19
N LYS A 47 -0.14 7.12 4.97
CA LYS A 47 -0.37 8.54 4.65
C LYS A 47 -1.82 8.92 4.82
N ASN A 48 -2.72 8.09 4.34
CA ASN A 48 -4.16 8.30 4.45
C ASN A 48 -4.87 6.93 4.56
N VAL A 49 -6.05 6.94 5.17
CA VAL A 49 -6.95 5.79 5.26
C VAL A 49 -8.32 6.24 4.76
N ASP A 50 -8.80 5.61 3.70
CA ASP A 50 -10.16 5.78 3.22
C ASP A 50 -10.96 4.52 3.57
N ALA A 51 -11.65 4.56 4.70
CA ALA A 51 -12.47 3.46 5.19
C ALA A 51 -13.73 3.22 4.35
N THR A 52 -14.20 4.22 3.59
CA THR A 52 -15.37 4.09 2.73
C THR A 52 -15.04 3.26 1.50
N ASN A 53 -13.89 3.49 0.90
CA ASN A 53 -13.44 2.78 -0.30
C ASN A 53 -12.47 1.61 0.00
N ASN A 54 -12.18 1.34 1.27
CA ASN A 54 -11.17 0.37 1.72
C ASN A 54 -9.79 0.58 1.07
N LEU A 55 -9.36 1.85 0.98
CA LEU A 55 -8.07 2.22 0.39
C LEU A 55 -7.08 2.67 1.46
N LEU A 56 -5.87 2.12 1.39
CA LEU A 56 -4.74 2.52 2.21
C LEU A 56 -3.72 3.25 1.34
N THR A 57 -3.49 4.53 1.61
CA THR A 57 -2.49 5.31 0.86
C THR A 57 -1.14 5.27 1.56
N ILE A 58 -0.09 4.85 0.84
CA ILE A 58 1.30 4.82 1.33
C ILE A 58 2.26 5.42 0.30
N LYS A 59 3.51 5.68 0.71
CA LYS A 59 4.58 6.07 -0.21
C LYS A 59 5.43 4.85 -0.59
N LEU A 60 5.27 4.36 -1.81
CA LEU A 60 6.14 3.34 -2.41
C LEU A 60 7.22 4.06 -3.23
N GLU A 61 8.48 3.84 -2.86
CA GLU A 61 9.63 4.53 -3.46
C GLU A 61 9.46 6.07 -3.50
N LYS A 62 9.30 6.64 -4.70
CA LYS A 62 9.11 8.08 -4.94
C LYS A 62 7.66 8.46 -5.23
N LYS A 63 6.73 7.50 -5.26
CA LYS A 63 5.32 7.73 -5.61
C LYS A 63 4.39 7.45 -4.44
N THR A 64 3.24 8.12 -4.44
CA THR A 64 2.14 7.82 -3.53
C THR A 64 1.24 6.79 -4.22
N THR A 65 0.91 5.72 -3.53
CA THR A 65 0.15 4.59 -4.07
C THR A 65 -1.02 4.27 -3.16
N ASN A 66 -2.17 3.96 -3.76
CA ASN A 66 -3.33 3.43 -3.06
C ASN A 66 -3.30 1.91 -3.12
N LEU A 67 -3.41 1.26 -1.97
CA LEU A 67 -3.58 -0.18 -1.86
C LEU A 67 -5.03 -0.48 -1.53
N SER A 68 -5.61 -1.39 -2.30
CA SER A 68 -6.92 -1.95 -2.01
C SER A 68 -6.83 -2.96 -0.87
N ILE A 69 -7.70 -2.78 0.12
CA ILE A 69 -7.91 -3.73 1.22
C ILE A 69 -9.18 -4.50 0.92
N THR A 70 -9.05 -5.81 0.79
CA THR A 70 -10.18 -6.70 0.48
C THR A 70 -10.57 -7.51 1.72
N PRO A 71 -11.74 -8.17 1.74
CA PRO A 71 -12.12 -9.08 2.83
C PRO A 71 -11.12 -10.23 3.07
N GLN A 72 -10.29 -10.55 2.08
CA GLN A 72 -9.24 -11.58 2.17
C GLN A 72 -7.93 -11.04 2.75
N THR A 73 -7.76 -9.72 2.85
CA THR A 73 -6.57 -9.12 3.45
C THR A 73 -6.52 -9.48 4.93
N LYS A 74 -5.43 -10.11 5.37
CA LYS A 74 -5.20 -10.37 6.78
C LYS A 74 -4.76 -9.09 7.48
N LEU A 75 -5.49 -8.66 8.50
CA LEU A 75 -5.18 -7.47 9.29
C LEU A 75 -4.81 -7.89 10.71
N SER A 76 -3.65 -7.46 11.19
CA SER A 76 -3.19 -7.80 12.54
C SER A 76 -2.51 -6.64 13.28
N ASP A 77 -2.58 -6.68 14.60
CA ASP A 77 -1.84 -5.77 15.47
C ASP A 77 -0.39 -6.23 15.72
N MET A 78 0.31 -5.53 16.61
CA MET A 78 1.70 -5.83 16.98
C MET A 78 1.88 -7.20 17.66
N ASP A 79 0.81 -7.71 18.28
CA ASP A 79 0.79 -9.02 18.94
C ASP A 79 0.29 -10.12 18.00
N GLY A 80 -0.03 -9.79 16.75
CA GLY A 80 -0.60 -10.70 15.77
C GLY A 80 -2.10 -10.95 15.94
N LYS A 81 -2.80 -10.20 16.80
CA LYS A 81 -4.25 -10.33 16.99
C LYS A 81 -4.98 -9.71 15.80
N PRO A 82 -6.15 -10.23 15.40
CA PRO A 82 -6.95 -9.64 14.34
C PRO A 82 -7.28 -8.18 14.63
N LEU A 83 -7.12 -7.33 13.60
CA LEU A 83 -7.34 -5.89 13.68
C LEU A 83 -8.44 -5.49 12.68
N SER A 84 -9.34 -4.57 13.06
CA SER A 84 -10.27 -3.98 12.08
C SER A 84 -9.56 -2.90 11.26
N PHE A 85 -9.91 -2.77 9.97
CA PHE A 85 -9.34 -1.73 9.11
C PHE A 85 -9.52 -0.31 9.69
N ASN A 86 -10.64 -0.06 10.37
CA ASN A 86 -10.96 1.22 11.02
C ASN A 86 -10.01 1.61 12.17
N ASN A 87 -9.25 0.64 12.70
CA ASN A 87 -8.26 0.89 13.74
C ASN A 87 -6.94 1.43 13.17
N ILE A 88 -6.67 1.22 11.88
CA ILE A 88 -5.49 1.77 11.20
C ILE A 88 -5.74 3.25 10.91
N LYS A 89 -4.73 4.09 11.15
CA LYS A 89 -4.81 5.55 10.96
C LYS A 89 -3.59 6.08 10.22
N ALA A 90 -3.75 7.28 9.65
CA ALA A 90 -2.63 8.03 9.11
C ALA A 90 -1.54 8.22 10.18
N GLY A 91 -0.28 8.00 9.80
CA GLY A 91 0.87 8.05 10.69
C GLY A 91 1.29 6.70 11.30
N ASP A 92 0.44 5.68 11.22
CA ASP A 92 0.78 4.33 11.69
C ASP A 92 1.91 3.73 10.85
N LYS A 93 2.83 3.01 11.49
CA LYS A 93 3.85 2.20 10.82
C LYS A 93 3.33 0.78 10.68
N VAL A 94 3.30 0.28 9.45
CA VAL A 94 2.73 -1.02 9.10
C VAL A 94 3.70 -1.83 8.23
N LYS A 95 3.69 -3.15 8.39
CA LYS A 95 4.28 -4.12 7.45
C LYS A 95 3.16 -4.56 6.51
N ILE A 96 3.37 -4.43 5.22
CA ILE A 96 2.36 -4.72 4.21
C ILE A 96 2.94 -5.74 3.24
N SER A 97 2.22 -6.83 3.03
CA SER A 97 2.39 -7.72 1.88
C SER A 97 1.32 -7.42 0.85
N PHE A 98 1.70 -7.21 -0.41
CA PHE A 98 0.79 -6.84 -1.49
C PHE A 98 1.21 -7.46 -2.82
N GLN A 99 0.28 -7.50 -3.78
CA GLN A 99 0.52 -7.90 -5.16
C GLN A 99 0.11 -6.74 -6.09
N GLU A 100 0.80 -6.62 -7.21
CA GLU A 100 0.44 -5.69 -8.28
C GLU A 100 -0.19 -6.48 -9.42
N ASN A 101 -1.41 -6.14 -9.80
CA ASN A 101 -2.16 -6.76 -10.89
C ASN A 101 -2.63 -5.65 -11.82
N ALA A 102 -2.11 -5.59 -13.05
CA ALA A 102 -2.49 -4.59 -14.04
C ALA A 102 -2.42 -3.13 -13.53
N GLY A 103 -1.43 -2.81 -12.68
CA GLY A 103 -1.23 -1.49 -12.08
C GLY A 103 -2.06 -1.20 -10.83
N GLU A 104 -2.91 -2.15 -10.41
CA GLU A 104 -3.63 -2.09 -9.14
C GLU A 104 -2.85 -2.84 -8.05
N PHE A 105 -2.78 -2.23 -6.86
CA PHE A 105 -2.09 -2.82 -5.73
C PHE A 105 -3.10 -3.37 -4.72
N THR A 106 -3.06 -4.67 -4.46
CA THR A 106 -3.97 -5.33 -3.52
C THR A 106 -3.18 -5.91 -2.36
N ALA A 107 -3.56 -5.55 -1.14
CA ALA A 107 -2.90 -6.06 0.07
C ALA A 107 -3.36 -7.48 0.39
N SER A 108 -2.42 -8.38 0.66
CA SER A 108 -2.69 -9.72 1.20
C SER A 108 -2.56 -9.78 2.72
N ASP A 109 -1.66 -8.99 3.30
CA ASP A 109 -1.42 -8.92 4.74
C ASP A 109 -1.00 -7.50 5.16
N VAL A 110 -1.56 -7.00 6.26
CA VAL A 110 -1.18 -5.72 6.89
C VAL A 110 -1.04 -5.95 8.39
N ALA A 111 0.18 -5.82 8.89
CA ALA A 111 0.49 -5.91 10.31
C ALA A 111 0.90 -4.54 10.85
N LEU A 112 0.24 -4.08 11.92
CA LEU A 112 0.61 -2.86 12.62
C LEU A 112 1.92 -3.09 13.40
N ILE A 113 2.91 -2.23 13.16
CA ILE A 113 4.20 -2.26 13.86
C ILE A 113 4.27 -1.19 14.94
N LEU A 114 3.72 0.00 14.67
CA LEU A 114 3.74 1.10 15.63
C LEU A 114 2.57 2.05 15.37
N PRO A 115 1.64 2.23 16.32
CA PRO A 115 0.57 3.21 16.18
C PRO A 115 1.10 4.65 16.26
N ALA A 116 0.50 5.54 15.48
CA ALA A 116 0.85 6.96 15.38
C ALA A 116 0.83 7.66 16.75
N GLN A 117 -0.09 7.23 17.63
CA GLN A 117 -0.32 7.80 18.95
C GLN A 117 0.87 7.65 19.90
N LEU A 118 1.74 6.65 19.68
CA LEU A 118 2.93 6.44 20.50
C LEU A 118 4.10 7.34 20.09
N LYS A 119 4.04 7.95 18.89
CA LYS A 119 5.15 8.76 18.35
C LYS A 119 5.27 10.15 18.98
N GLY A 120 4.25 10.60 19.72
CA GLY A 120 4.14 11.97 20.24
C GLY A 120 4.40 12.16 21.74
N LYS A 121 4.58 11.09 22.52
CA LYS A 121 4.68 11.22 24.00
C LYS A 121 6.11 11.46 24.53
N GLY A 122 7.12 11.60 23.67
CA GLY A 122 8.53 11.65 24.07
C GLY A 122 9.23 13.02 23.96
N LYS A 123 8.53 14.14 23.74
CA LYS A 123 9.15 15.47 23.70
C LYS A 123 8.31 16.54 24.40
N LYS A 124 8.35 16.55 25.73
CA LYS A 124 8.04 17.70 26.59
C LYS A 124 8.64 17.45 27.98
N GLN A 125 9.95 17.57 28.03
CA GLN A 125 10.89 17.44 29.15
C GLN A 125 12.18 17.34 28.35
N ASP A 126 12.92 18.39 28.08
CA ASP A 126 13.29 19.57 28.87
C ASP A 126 13.43 20.72 27.84
N ASP A 127 13.49 22.00 28.11
CA ASP A 127 14.10 22.79 29.17
C ASP A 127 13.35 24.13 29.22
N ASP A 128 13.49 24.82 30.33
CA ASP A 128 14.05 26.18 30.37
C ASP A 128 13.29 27.00 31.40
N GLU A 129 14.01 27.21 32.50
CA GLU A 129 13.61 28.00 33.64
C GLU A 129 13.27 29.41 33.14
N GLY A 130 12.10 29.88 33.55
CA GLY A 130 11.67 31.21 33.19
C GLY A 130 12.58 32.26 33.80
N GLU A 131 13.13 33.11 32.95
CA GLU A 131 13.28 34.54 33.24
C GLU A 131 12.81 35.37 32.03
N GLY A 132 11.49 35.41 31.84
CA GLY A 132 10.86 36.32 30.91
C GLY A 132 10.69 37.72 31.51
N GLN A 133 11.64 38.62 31.28
CA GLN A 133 11.37 40.08 31.29
C GLN A 133 11.13 40.57 29.85
N GLY A 134 9.91 40.37 29.35
CA GLY A 134 9.48 40.86 28.04
C GLY A 134 8.19 41.67 28.14
N LYS A 135 8.30 42.97 28.41
CA LYS A 135 7.19 43.93 28.32
C LYS A 135 6.86 44.19 26.85
N GLY A 136 6.01 43.36 26.25
CA GLY A 136 5.50 43.53 24.88
C GLY A 136 3.99 43.70 24.86
N GLN A 137 3.51 44.95 24.92
CA GLN A 137 2.10 45.29 24.70
C GLN A 137 1.75 45.16 23.21
N GLY A 138 1.27 43.99 22.79
CA GLY A 138 0.69 43.77 21.46
C GLY A 138 -0.81 43.53 21.55
N LYS A 139 -1.61 44.59 21.63
CA LYS A 139 -3.07 44.50 21.47
C LYS A 139 -3.38 44.27 20.00
N ASN A 140 -3.80 43.07 19.61
CA ASN A 140 -4.57 42.93 18.38
C ASN A 140 -5.80 42.04 18.61
N LYS A 141 -6.94 42.72 18.80
CA LYS A 141 -8.29 42.14 18.86
C LYS A 141 -8.76 41.89 17.43
N GLY A 142 -8.57 40.67 16.94
CA GLY A 142 -9.25 40.15 15.75
C GLY A 142 -10.41 39.25 16.14
N GLN A 143 -11.57 39.82 16.49
CA GLN A 143 -12.80 39.06 16.72
C GLN A 143 -13.41 38.60 15.38
N GLY A 144 -13.10 37.39 14.96
CA GLY A 144 -13.81 36.69 13.89
C GLY A 144 -14.87 35.75 14.47
N LYS A 145 -16.06 36.29 14.77
CA LYS A 145 -17.25 35.45 15.06
C LYS A 145 -17.76 34.89 13.73
N ASN A 146 -17.62 33.59 13.49
CA ASN A 146 -18.44 32.92 12.49
C ASN A 146 -19.33 31.87 13.15
N LYS A 147 -20.59 32.26 13.39
CA LYS A 147 -21.68 31.37 13.82
C LYS A 147 -22.31 30.78 12.55
N GLY A 148 -21.91 29.57 12.18
CA GLY A 148 -22.62 28.73 11.24
C GLY A 148 -23.40 27.66 11.98
N ASN A 149 -24.65 27.97 12.35
CA ASN A 149 -25.59 27.06 12.99
C ASN A 149 -26.45 26.43 11.87
N GLY A 150 -26.19 25.17 11.52
CA GLY A 150 -26.95 24.43 10.51
C GLY A 150 -27.44 23.12 11.13
N ASN A 151 -28.66 23.16 11.65
CA ASN A 151 -29.36 22.06 12.29
C ASN A 151 -30.31 21.44 11.25
N GLU A 152 -29.93 20.32 10.63
CA GLU A 152 -30.86 19.53 9.81
C GLU A 152 -30.98 18.11 10.39
N GLN A 153 -31.92 17.99 11.33
CA GLN A 153 -32.47 16.72 11.79
C GLN A 153 -33.42 16.16 10.72
N GLY A 154 -32.90 15.37 9.79
CA GLY A 154 -33.70 14.51 8.93
C GLY A 154 -34.07 13.21 9.65
N LYS A 155 -35.17 13.20 10.41
CA LYS A 155 -35.78 11.97 10.95
C LYS A 155 -36.55 11.24 9.85
N GLY A 156 -35.89 10.34 9.13
CA GLY A 156 -36.56 9.37 8.26
C GLY A 156 -36.86 8.07 8.99
N GLN A 157 -38.05 7.97 9.60
CA GLN A 157 -38.58 6.69 10.08
C GLN A 157 -39.20 5.92 8.91
N GLY A 158 -38.43 5.02 8.29
CA GLY A 158 -38.96 4.01 7.37
C GLY A 158 -39.33 2.73 8.12
N LYS A 159 -40.63 2.54 8.39
CA LYS A 159 -41.19 1.30 8.91
C LYS A 159 -41.47 0.30 7.77
N ASN A 160 -41.43 -0.99 8.13
CA ASN A 160 -42.13 -2.12 7.52
C ASN A 160 -41.76 -2.57 6.10
N ASN A 161 -41.25 -3.80 5.98
CA ASN A 161 -42.13 -4.89 5.54
C ASN A 161 -41.60 -6.26 5.97
N GLN A 162 -42.35 -6.95 6.84
CA GLN A 162 -42.20 -8.38 7.06
C GLN A 162 -42.96 -9.08 5.93
N GLN A 163 -42.25 -9.86 5.11
CA GLN A 163 -42.90 -10.78 4.20
C GLN A 163 -42.49 -12.19 4.58
N LYS A 164 -43.36 -12.83 5.38
CA LYS A 164 -43.41 -14.27 5.55
C LYS A 164 -44.01 -14.85 4.26
N ASN A 165 -43.28 -15.71 3.58
CA ASN A 165 -43.91 -16.71 2.72
C ASN A 165 -43.68 -18.08 3.37
N SER A 166 -44.81 -18.70 3.69
CA SER A 166 -44.97 -20.13 3.92
C SER A 166 -44.82 -20.91 2.62
#